data_AF-A0A1Q4YJC6-F1
#
_entry.id   AF-A0A1Q4YJC6-F1
#
_cell.length_a   1.000
_cell.length_b   1.000
_cell.length_c   1.000
_cell.angle_alpha   90.00
_cell.angle_beta   90.00
_cell.angle_gamma   90.00
#
_symmetry.space_group_name_H-M   'P 1'
#
loop_
_entity.id
_entity.type
_entity.pdbx_description
1 polymer ?
#
loop_
_entity_poly.entity_id
_entity_poly.type
_entity_poly.pdbx_seq_one_letter_code
_entity_poly.pdbx_strand_id
1 'polypeptide(L)'
;MTHPERTADADDADTARRLIAEYRALPADSDRKRAIVAELDANVAAQPFLVSVVADAGEYDLARVECATLLRLWPPADPGLAHRAGRALLAALNDPEEDLVRQYAVLALGPYALDPAVTEALTAAARADEDPLVQVGARSVLEAARKA
;
A
#
# COMPACT_ATOMS: atom_id res chain seq x y z
N MET A 1 -13.39 1.86 36.72
CA MET A 1 -12.87 0.93 35.71
C MET A 1 -13.86 0.90 34.56
N THR A 2 -13.59 1.69 33.52
CA THR A 2 -14.39 1.75 32.31
C THR A 2 -13.36 1.84 31.19
N HIS A 3 -13.33 0.85 30.29
CA HIS A 3 -12.40 0.78 29.17
C HIS A 3 -13.03 1.47 27.94
N PRO A 4 -12.68 2.72 27.61
CA PRO A 4 -13.18 3.40 26.40
C PRO A 4 -12.49 2.92 25.11
N GLU A 5 -11.31 2.30 25.21
CA GLU A 5 -10.51 1.90 24.04
C GLU A 5 -11.09 0.66 23.32
N ARG A 6 -11.76 -0.23 24.05
CA ARG A 6 -12.22 -1.52 23.50
C ARG A 6 -13.46 -1.42 22.58
N THR A 7 -14.11 -0.26 22.54
CA THR A 7 -15.29 0.01 21.69
C THR A 7 -14.90 0.59 20.33
N ALA A 8 -13.88 1.46 20.27
CA ALA A 8 -13.43 2.07 19.02
C ALA A 8 -12.81 1.04 18.06
N ASP A 9 -11.93 0.16 18.58
CA ASP A 9 -11.30 -0.90 17.77
C ASP A 9 -12.31 -1.91 17.19
N ALA A 10 -13.40 -2.16 17.92
CA ALA A 10 -14.47 -3.05 17.47
C ALA A 10 -15.31 -2.40 16.36
N ASP A 11 -15.64 -1.12 16.52
CA ASP A 11 -16.38 -0.34 15.52
C ASP A 11 -15.57 -0.15 14.22
N ASP A 12 -14.25 0.03 14.33
CA ASP A 12 -13.33 0.10 13.19
C ASP A 12 -13.26 -1.24 12.45
N ALA A 13 -13.18 -2.34 13.19
CA ALA A 13 -13.16 -3.68 12.60
C ALA A 13 -14.48 -4.00 11.88
N ASP A 14 -15.63 -3.63 12.43
CA ASP A 14 -16.93 -3.83 11.80
C ASP A 14 -17.13 -2.93 10.58
N THR A 15 -16.66 -1.68 10.65
CA THR A 15 -16.65 -0.75 9.52
C THR A 15 -15.78 -1.31 8.38
N ALA A 16 -14.57 -1.77 8.69
CA ALA A 16 -13.68 -2.38 7.71
C ALA A 16 -14.33 -3.63 7.08
N ARG A 17 -14.92 -4.53 7.88
CA ARG A 17 -15.60 -5.73 7.36
C ARG A 17 -16.72 -5.38 6.38
N ARG A 18 -17.57 -4.40 6.71
CA ARG A 18 -18.68 -3.97 5.85
C ARG A 18 -18.16 -3.40 4.52
N LEU A 19 -17.20 -2.50 4.58
CA LEU A 19 -16.62 -1.87 3.40
C LEU A 19 -15.86 -2.87 2.51
N ILE A 20 -15.10 -3.80 3.10
CA ILE A 20 -14.41 -4.87 2.36
C ILE A 20 -15.41 -5.81 1.68
N ALA A 21 -16.53 -6.13 2.34
CA ALA A 21 -17.59 -6.93 1.73
C ALA A 21 -18.23 -6.21 0.54
N GLU A 22 -18.49 -4.90 0.67
CA GLU A 22 -18.97 -4.06 -0.44
C GLU A 22 -17.96 -4.04 -1.59
N TYR A 23 -16.67 -3.80 -1.31
CA TYR A 23 -15.60 -3.78 -2.30
C TYR A 23 -15.59 -5.04 -3.16
N ARG A 24 -15.67 -6.21 -2.52
CA ARG A 24 -15.60 -7.52 -3.18
C ARG A 24 -16.83 -7.86 -4.02
N ALA A 25 -17.96 -7.22 -3.74
CA ALA A 25 -19.20 -7.42 -4.50
C ALA A 25 -19.26 -6.55 -5.78
N LEU A 26 -18.35 -5.58 -5.92
CA LEU A 26 -18.35 -4.66 -7.06
C LEU A 26 -17.67 -5.27 -8.31
N PRO A 27 -18.06 -4.82 -9.51
CA PRO A 27 -17.31 -5.08 -10.74
C PRO A 27 -15.84 -4.69 -10.64
N ALA A 28 -15.00 -5.33 -11.45
CA ALA A 28 -13.54 -5.16 -11.41
C ALA A 28 -13.11 -3.71 -11.66
N ASP A 29 -13.79 -2.99 -12.56
CA ASP A 29 -13.49 -1.64 -13.05
C ASP A 29 -14.28 -0.53 -12.33
N SER A 30 -14.91 -0.84 -11.20
CA SER A 30 -15.80 0.09 -10.51
C SER A 30 -15.02 1.17 -9.74
N ASP A 31 -15.20 2.45 -10.09
CA ASP A 31 -14.66 3.61 -9.34
C ASP A 31 -15.02 3.61 -7.86
N ARG A 32 -16.15 2.98 -7.49
CA ARG A 32 -16.53 2.81 -6.09
C ARG A 32 -15.48 2.01 -5.28
N LYS A 33 -14.72 1.11 -5.91
CA LYS A 33 -13.61 0.39 -5.26
C LYS A 33 -12.56 1.35 -4.71
N ARG A 34 -12.12 2.34 -5.51
CA ARG A 34 -11.20 3.39 -5.04
C ARG A 34 -11.79 4.17 -3.87
N ALA A 35 -13.06 4.60 -3.99
CA ALA A 35 -13.72 5.36 -2.93
C ALA A 35 -13.81 4.58 -1.62
N ILE A 36 -14.11 3.28 -1.67
CA ILE A 36 -14.12 2.41 -0.50
C ILE A 36 -12.72 2.32 0.14
N VAL A 37 -11.66 2.19 -0.67
CA VAL A 37 -10.30 2.18 -0.12
C VAL A 37 -10.01 3.49 0.62
N ALA A 38 -10.36 4.64 0.05
CA ALA A 38 -10.20 5.93 0.71
C ALA A 38 -11.00 6.05 2.03
N GLU A 39 -12.18 5.41 2.11
CA GLU A 39 -12.97 5.33 3.36
C GLU A 39 -12.31 4.45 4.44
N LEU A 40 -11.35 3.60 4.09
CA LEU A 40 -10.57 2.77 5.01
C LEU A 40 -9.31 3.50 5.55
N ASP A 41 -9.17 4.81 5.30
CA ASP A 41 -8.05 5.62 5.78
C ASP A 41 -7.81 5.46 7.29
N ALA A 42 -6.54 5.32 7.67
CA ALA A 42 -6.06 5.04 9.03
C ALA A 42 -6.67 3.81 9.74
N ASN A 43 -7.54 3.03 9.10
CA ASN A 43 -8.18 1.87 9.72
C ASN A 43 -7.20 0.69 9.77
N VAL A 44 -6.66 0.42 10.96
CA VAL A 44 -5.67 -0.65 11.18
C VAL A 44 -6.23 -2.03 10.81
N ALA A 45 -7.51 -2.29 11.07
CA ALA A 45 -8.16 -3.55 10.75
C ALA A 45 -8.26 -3.81 9.23
N ALA A 46 -8.16 -2.76 8.41
CA ALA A 46 -8.18 -2.86 6.96
C ALA A 46 -6.81 -3.19 6.35
N GLN A 47 -5.70 -2.97 7.07
CA GLN A 47 -4.34 -3.12 6.52
C GLN A 47 -4.07 -4.47 5.84
N PRO A 48 -4.50 -5.64 6.38
CA PRO A 48 -4.33 -6.91 5.67
C PRO A 48 -5.03 -6.95 4.31
N PHE A 49 -6.19 -6.30 4.19
CA PHE A 49 -6.92 -6.18 2.93
C PHE A 49 -6.20 -5.23 1.96
N LEU A 50 -5.72 -4.07 2.42
CA LEU A 50 -4.96 -3.14 1.58
C LEU A 50 -3.73 -3.83 0.96
N VAL A 51 -3.00 -4.60 1.77
CA VAL A 51 -1.85 -5.40 1.30
C VAL A 51 -2.28 -6.41 0.23
N SER A 52 -3.43 -7.07 0.40
CA SER A 52 -3.92 -8.03 -0.60
C SER A 52 -4.29 -7.38 -1.93
N VAL A 53 -4.89 -6.17 -1.90
CA VAL A 53 -5.28 -5.45 -3.12
C VAL A 53 -4.04 -5.00 -3.90
N VAL A 54 -3.04 -4.43 -3.24
CA VAL A 54 -1.80 -4.00 -3.92
C VAL A 54 -1.08 -5.18 -4.59
N ALA A 55 -1.08 -6.34 -3.93
CA ALA A 55 -0.40 -7.53 -4.42
C ALA A 55 -1.07 -8.20 -5.63
N ASP A 56 -2.35 -7.91 -5.88
CA ASP A 56 -3.12 -8.55 -6.94
C ASP A 56 -3.12 -7.68 -8.21
N ALA A 57 -2.44 -8.14 -9.27
CA ALA A 57 -2.40 -7.45 -10.55
C ALA A 57 -3.74 -7.48 -11.31
N GLY A 58 -4.71 -8.31 -10.89
CA GLY A 58 -6.06 -8.33 -11.44
C GLY A 58 -7.03 -7.37 -10.76
N GLU A 59 -6.60 -6.67 -9.69
CA GLU A 59 -7.42 -5.66 -9.04
C GLU A 59 -7.41 -4.33 -9.79
N TYR A 60 -8.42 -3.50 -9.52
CA TYR A 60 -8.55 -2.19 -10.16
C TYR A 60 -7.33 -1.31 -9.87
N ASP A 61 -6.66 -0.80 -10.90
CA ASP A 61 -5.39 -0.06 -10.74
C ASP A 61 -5.52 1.17 -9.84
N LEU A 62 -6.64 1.89 -9.94
CA LEU A 62 -6.89 3.02 -9.06
C LEU A 62 -7.11 2.60 -7.59
N ALA A 63 -7.64 1.41 -7.33
CA ALA A 63 -7.72 0.87 -5.97
C ALA A 63 -6.34 0.42 -5.48
N ARG A 64 -5.51 -0.17 -6.34
CA ARG A 64 -4.11 -0.54 -6.02
C ARG A 64 -3.28 0.70 -5.66
N VAL A 65 -3.41 1.78 -6.45
CA VAL A 65 -2.79 3.09 -6.20
C VAL A 65 -3.23 3.67 -4.86
N GLU A 66 -4.53 3.65 -4.56
CA GLU A 66 -5.05 4.17 -3.29
C GLU A 66 -4.54 3.33 -2.10
N CYS A 67 -4.55 2.00 -2.22
CA CYS A 67 -4.01 1.11 -1.19
C CYS A 67 -2.51 1.35 -0.95
N ALA A 68 -1.71 1.52 -2.01
CA ALA A 68 -0.29 1.86 -1.89
C ALA A 68 -0.09 3.20 -1.17
N THR A 69 -0.94 4.19 -1.46
CA THR A 69 -0.94 5.50 -0.78
C THR A 69 -1.24 5.35 0.70
N LEU A 70 -2.28 4.60 1.08
CA LEU A 70 -2.62 4.38 2.49
C LEU A 70 -1.53 3.59 3.23
N LEU A 71 -0.92 2.58 2.60
CA LEU A 71 0.19 1.82 3.18
C LEU A 71 1.48 2.65 3.33
N ARG A 72 1.63 3.74 2.56
CA ARG A 72 2.70 4.72 2.75
C ARG A 72 2.44 5.61 3.97
N LEU A 73 1.20 6.10 4.11
CA LEU A 73 0.80 7.02 5.17
C LEU A 73 0.70 6.32 6.52
N TRP A 74 0.16 5.11 6.52
CA TRP A 74 -0.14 4.31 7.71
C TRP A 74 0.51 2.93 7.59
N PRO A 75 1.85 2.85 7.63
CA PRO A 75 2.54 1.57 7.59
C PRO A 75 2.09 0.67 8.76
N PRO A 76 1.92 -0.64 8.55
CA PRO A 76 1.55 -1.56 9.62
C PRO A 76 2.54 -1.54 10.78
N ALA A 77 2.03 -1.47 12.01
CA ALA A 77 2.85 -1.57 13.21
C ALA A 77 3.32 -3.01 13.48
N ASP A 78 2.54 -4.01 13.03
CA ASP A 78 2.93 -5.42 13.10
C ASP A 78 4.08 -5.71 12.11
N PRO A 79 5.27 -6.16 12.59
CA PRO A 79 6.42 -6.38 11.71
C PRO A 79 6.16 -7.42 10.60
N GLY A 80 5.35 -8.45 10.90
CA GLY A 80 5.00 -9.47 9.91
C GLY A 80 4.16 -8.90 8.78
N LEU A 81 3.17 -8.08 9.09
CA LEU A 81 2.34 -7.37 8.12
C LEU A 81 3.12 -6.28 7.37
N ALA A 82 4.02 -5.56 8.05
CA ALA A 82 4.90 -4.58 7.42
C ALA A 82 5.81 -5.23 6.38
N HIS A 83 6.41 -6.39 6.70
CA HIS A 83 7.18 -7.16 5.72
C HIS A 83 6.32 -7.58 4.53
N ARG A 84 5.10 -8.11 4.76
CA ARG A 84 4.18 -8.48 3.66
C ARG A 84 3.78 -7.27 2.80
N ALA A 85 3.55 -6.12 3.41
CA ALA A 85 3.26 -4.88 2.70
C ALA A 85 4.43 -4.46 1.79
N GLY A 86 5.66 -4.51 2.31
CA GLY A 86 6.86 -4.30 1.49
C GLY A 86 6.96 -5.27 0.31
N ARG A 87 6.66 -6.57 0.51
CA ARG A 87 6.64 -7.57 -0.58
C ARG A 87 5.55 -7.28 -1.61
N ALA A 88 4.36 -6.88 -1.19
CA ALA A 88 3.27 -6.51 -2.09
C ALA A 88 3.61 -5.29 -2.94
N LEU A 89 4.16 -4.25 -2.31
CA LEU A 89 4.61 -3.04 -3.00
C LEU A 89 5.77 -3.32 -3.97
N LEU A 90 6.67 -4.25 -3.64
CA LEU A 90 7.69 -4.72 -4.58
C LEU A 90 7.08 -5.45 -5.79
N ALA A 91 6.04 -6.26 -5.60
CA ALA A 91 5.33 -6.89 -6.71
C ALA A 91 4.70 -5.82 -7.61
N ALA A 92 4.02 -4.84 -7.02
CA ALA A 92 3.42 -3.71 -7.74
C ALA A 92 4.44 -2.82 -8.48
N LEU A 93 5.62 -2.61 -7.92
CA LEU A 93 6.72 -1.90 -8.58
C LEU A 93 7.23 -2.61 -9.85
N ASN A 94 7.17 -3.94 -9.84
CA ASN A 94 7.64 -4.79 -10.94
C ASN A 94 6.52 -5.21 -11.90
N ASP A 95 5.32 -4.63 -11.76
CA ASP A 95 4.19 -4.88 -12.67
C ASP A 95 4.47 -4.23 -14.04
N PRO A 96 4.69 -4.99 -15.13
CA PRO A 96 5.14 -4.41 -16.39
C PRO A 96 4.03 -3.67 -17.16
N GLU A 97 2.76 -3.88 -16.81
CA GLU A 97 1.63 -3.34 -17.58
C GLU A 97 1.11 -2.01 -17.00
N GLU A 98 1.37 -1.74 -15.72
CA GLU A 98 0.66 -0.69 -14.98
C GLU A 98 1.59 0.41 -14.42
N ASP A 99 2.05 1.30 -15.31
CA ASP A 99 2.96 2.41 -14.97
C ASP A 99 2.52 3.22 -13.75
N LEU A 100 1.22 3.57 -13.66
CA LEU A 100 0.71 4.36 -12.55
C LEU A 100 0.83 3.60 -11.22
N VAL A 101 0.54 2.30 -11.21
CA VAL A 101 0.68 1.46 -10.02
C VAL A 101 2.14 1.40 -9.60
N ARG A 102 3.07 1.21 -10.54
CA ARG A 102 4.52 1.18 -10.27
C ARG A 102 5.00 2.49 -9.64
N GLN A 103 4.58 3.63 -10.19
CA GLN A 103 4.94 4.97 -9.72
C GLN A 103 4.49 5.22 -8.28
N TYR A 104 3.30 4.75 -7.90
CA TYR A 104 2.84 4.87 -6.52
C TYR A 104 3.48 3.83 -5.59
N ALA A 105 3.73 2.62 -6.08
CA ALA A 105 4.42 1.59 -5.35
C ALA A 105 5.83 2.04 -4.94
N VAL A 106 6.61 2.64 -5.84
CA VAL A 106 7.96 3.11 -5.50
C VAL A 106 7.95 4.15 -4.38
N LEU A 107 6.99 5.09 -4.41
CA LEU A 107 6.86 6.13 -3.41
C LEU A 107 6.41 5.57 -2.05
N ALA A 108 5.63 4.49 -2.07
CA ALA A 108 5.12 3.84 -0.88
C ALA A 108 6.14 2.92 -0.19
N LEU A 109 7.25 2.56 -0.84
CA LEU A 109 8.26 1.66 -0.28
C LEU A 109 9.11 2.28 0.85
N GLY A 110 9.09 3.61 1.04
CA GLY A 110 9.96 4.30 2.01
C GLY A 110 9.90 3.78 3.45
N PRO A 111 8.70 3.61 4.07
CA PRO A 111 8.57 3.03 5.40
C PRO A 111 9.10 1.59 5.53
N TYR A 112 9.31 0.91 4.41
CA TYR A 112 9.72 -0.50 4.34
C TYR A 112 11.20 -0.68 3.99
N ALA A 113 11.97 0.41 3.90
CA ALA A 113 13.36 0.39 3.44
C ALA A 113 14.34 -0.37 4.37
N LEU A 114 13.93 -0.71 5.60
CA LEU A 114 14.72 -1.59 6.48
C LEU A 114 14.81 -3.03 5.95
N ASP A 115 13.90 -3.44 5.07
CA ASP A 115 14.00 -4.71 4.36
C ASP A 115 15.08 -4.61 3.26
N PRO A 116 16.13 -5.47 3.28
CA PRO A 116 17.19 -5.45 2.28
C PRO A 116 16.66 -5.57 0.84
N ALA A 117 15.63 -6.38 0.61
CA ALA A 117 15.06 -6.56 -0.72
C ALA A 117 14.40 -5.26 -1.22
N VAL A 118 13.80 -4.48 -0.33
CA VAL A 118 13.22 -3.18 -0.67
C VAL A 118 14.32 -2.18 -1.02
N THR A 119 15.37 -2.10 -0.20
CA THR A 119 16.51 -1.20 -0.48
C THR A 119 17.25 -1.57 -1.78
N GLU A 120 17.41 -2.86 -2.07
CA GLU A 120 18.00 -3.33 -3.32
C GLU A 120 17.16 -2.93 -4.54
N ALA A 121 15.84 -3.15 -4.50
CA ALA A 121 14.94 -2.77 -5.60
C ALA A 121 14.90 -1.26 -5.81
N LEU A 122 14.82 -0.45 -4.73
CA LEU A 122 14.89 1.01 -4.82
C LEU A 122 16.22 1.47 -5.43
N THR A 123 17.34 0.83 -5.05
CA THR A 123 18.66 1.16 -5.61
C THR A 123 18.74 0.82 -7.10
N ALA A 124 18.17 -0.32 -7.53
CA ALA A 124 18.11 -0.69 -8.93
C ALA A 124 17.25 0.30 -9.74
N ALA A 125 16.02 0.58 -9.27
CA ALA A 125 15.11 1.51 -9.92
C ALA A 125 15.72 2.93 -10.04
N ALA A 126 16.34 3.44 -8.97
CA ALA A 126 16.99 4.75 -8.97
C ALA A 126 18.13 4.88 -9.99
N ARG A 127 18.74 3.77 -10.39
CA ARG A 127 19.87 3.74 -11.34
C ARG A 127 19.41 3.60 -12.78
N ALA A 128 18.43 2.74 -13.03
CA ALA A 128 18.20 2.22 -14.38
C ALA A 128 16.73 1.93 -14.71
N ASP A 129 15.76 2.36 -13.90
CA ASP A 129 14.35 2.21 -14.31
C ASP A 129 14.08 2.98 -15.60
N GLU A 130 13.30 2.37 -16.49
CA GLU A 130 12.92 2.93 -17.79
C GLU A 130 11.85 4.01 -17.63
N ASP A 131 11.01 3.92 -16.60
CA ASP A 131 10.06 4.98 -16.26
C ASP A 131 10.79 6.08 -15.45
N PRO A 132 10.91 7.31 -15.99
CA PRO A 132 11.58 8.41 -15.29
C PRO A 132 10.92 8.76 -13.95
N LEU A 133 9.61 8.58 -13.79
CA LEU A 133 8.90 8.85 -12.55
C LEU A 133 9.21 7.79 -11.50
N VAL A 134 9.32 6.53 -11.90
CA VAL A 134 9.78 5.46 -11.00
C VAL A 134 11.24 5.70 -10.58
N GLN A 135 12.11 6.04 -11.54
CA GLN A 135 13.52 6.34 -11.27
C GLN A 135 13.70 7.51 -10.28
N VAL A 136 13.00 8.63 -10.52
CA VAL A 136 13.06 9.80 -9.63
C VAL A 136 12.44 9.50 -8.27
N GLY A 137 11.30 8.81 -8.24
CA GLY A 137 10.64 8.37 -7.01
C GLY A 137 11.56 7.53 -6.14
N ALA A 138 12.25 6.54 -6.72
CA ALA A 138 13.21 5.71 -6.02
C ALA A 138 14.37 6.52 -5.40
N ARG A 139 14.91 7.49 -6.16
CA ARG A 139 15.96 8.40 -5.63
C ARG A 139 15.46 9.20 -4.44
N SER A 140 14.27 9.80 -4.56
CA SER A 140 13.67 10.59 -3.48
C SER A 140 13.44 9.75 -2.21
N VAL A 141 12.97 8.51 -2.35
CA VAL A 141 12.78 7.61 -1.21
C VAL A 141 14.10 7.27 -0.54
N LEU A 142 15.14 6.91 -1.31
CA LEU A 142 16.47 6.61 -0.77
C LEU A 142 17.10 7.82 -0.07
N GLU A 143 16.93 9.02 -0.62
CA GLU A 143 17.42 10.25 0.01
C GLU A 143 16.71 10.56 1.34
N ALA A 144 15.40 10.32 1.41
CA ALA A 144 14.64 10.48 2.64
C ALA A 144 15.07 9.45 3.71
N ALA A 145 15.27 8.19 3.33
CA ALA A 145 15.69 7.12 4.24
C ALA A 145 17.07 7.35 4.87
N ARG A 146 17.96 8.12 4.22
CA ARG A 146 19.27 8.50 4.77
C ARG A 146 19.20 9.60 5.83
N LYS A 147 18.09 10.34 5.90
CA LYS A 147 17.89 11.47 6.83
C LYS A 147 17.10 11.08 8.08
N ALA A 148 16.39 9.94 8.04
CA ALA A 148 15.63 9.38 9.15
C ALA A 148 16.55 8.60 10.11
#